data_AF-A0A846HQ68-F1
#
_entry.id   AF-A0A846HQ68-F1
#
_cell.length_a   1.000
_cell.length_b   1.000
_cell.length_c   1.000
_cell.angle_alpha   90.00
_cell.angle_beta   90.00
_cell.angle_gamma   90.00
#
_symmetry.space_group_name_H-M   'P 1'
#
loop_
_entity.id
_entity.type
_entity.pdbx_description
1 polymer ?
#
loop_
_entity_poly.entity_id
_entity_poly.type
_entity_poly.pdbx_seq_one_letter_code
_entity_poly.pdbx_strand_id
1 'polypeptide(L)' 'MRAIELEATVEQHRIRVPETIQDGTHLRVLLLMEDSPTKSAVDGDDLKRRLAGLTEGLSDEDMNRARDFGRNDPQWDT' A
#
# COMPACT_ATOMS: atom_id res chain seq x y z
N MET A 1 4.51 -2.93 35.69
CA MET A 1 4.69 -2.16 34.44
C MET A 1 3.62 -1.09 34.38
N ARG A 2 3.96 0.16 34.04
CA ARG A 2 3.00 1.25 33.83
C ARG A 2 2.99 1.58 32.35
N ALA A 3 1.83 1.51 31.71
CA ALA A 3 1.64 1.91 30.32
C ALA A 3 0.94 3.27 30.31
N ILE A 4 1.39 4.15 29.43
CA ILE A 4 0.71 5.41 29.14
C ILE A 4 0.20 5.27 27.71
N GLU A 5 -1.11 5.39 27.52
CA GLU A 5 -1.70 5.50 26.19
C GLU A 5 -1.77 6.97 25.80
N LEU A 6 -1.35 7.25 24.58
CA LEU A 6 -1.30 8.60 24.01
C LEU A 6 -2.12 8.57 22.73
N GLU A 7 -3.16 9.40 22.69
CA GLU A 7 -3.90 9.68 21.46
C GLU A 7 -3.39 11.00 20.89
N ALA A 8 -2.91 10.98 19.66
CA ALA A 8 -2.34 12.15 19.00
C ALA A 8 -2.68 12.15 17.51
N THR A 9 -3.04 13.33 17.01
CA THR A 9 -3.20 13.56 15.56
C THR A 9 -1.83 13.82 14.94
N VAL A 10 -1.56 13.15 13.82
CA VAL A 10 -0.32 13.37 13.05
C VAL A 10 -0.33 14.79 12.46
N GLU A 11 0.72 15.56 12.73
CA GLU A 11 0.95 16.87 12.13
C GLU A 11 2.30 16.86 11.43
N GLN A 12 2.37 17.30 10.17
CA GLN A 12 3.61 17.33 9.39
C GLN A 12 4.37 15.98 9.36
N HIS A 13 3.65 14.85 9.30
CA HIS A 13 4.23 13.49 9.36
C HIS A 13 5.00 13.21 10.66
N ARG A 14 4.64 13.87 11.77
CA ARG A 14 5.27 13.69 13.08
C ARG A 14 4.22 13.50 14.16
N ILE A 15 4.49 12.60 15.11
CA ILE A 15 3.73 12.46 16.36
C ILE A 15 4.59 13.05 17.46
N ARG A 16 4.07 14.09 18.14
CA ARG A 16 4.78 14.71 19.26
C ARG A 16 4.49 13.92 20.53
N VAL A 17 5.55 13.48 21.19
CA VAL A 17 5.48 12.80 22.49
C VAL A 17 5.73 13.85 23.58
N PRO A 18 5.06 13.79 24.74
CA PRO A 18 5.33 14.71 25.85
C PRO A 18 6.79 14.70 26.30
N GLU A 19 7.33 15.86 26.70
CA GLU A 19 8.71 16.02 27.19
C GLU A 19 9.01 15.23 28.47
N THR A 20 7.98 14.71 29.14
CA THR A 20 8.11 13.85 30.31
C THR A 20 8.62 12.44 29.95
N ILE A 21 8.55 12.04 28.67
CA ILE A 21 9.09 10.77 28.21
C ILE A 21 10.55 10.96 27.81
N GLN A 22 11.45 10.21 28.48
CA GLN A 22 12.88 10.31 28.24
C GLN A 22 13.32 9.64 26.95
N ASP A 23 14.41 10.14 26.37
CA ASP A 23 15.06 9.53 25.22
C ASP A 23 15.45 8.07 25.53
N GLY A 24 15.26 7.20 24.53
CA GLY A 24 15.50 5.76 24.66
C GLY A 24 14.32 4.97 25.24
N THR A 25 13.20 5.61 25.59
CA THR A 25 11.99 4.91 26.00
C THR A 25 11.39 4.12 24.83
N HIS A 26 11.11 2.83 25.05
CA HIS A 26 10.40 2.00 24.06
C HIS A 26 8.93 2.40 23.96
N LEU A 27 8.48 2.68 22.74
CA LEU A 27 7.10 3.06 22.44
C LEU A 27 6.42 1.99 21.57
N ARG A 28 5.14 1.73 21.84
CA ARG A 28 4.28 0.91 20.96
C ARG A 28 3.24 1.83 20.33
N VAL A 29 3.25 1.93 19.00
CA VAL A 29 2.37 2.82 18.24
C VAL A 29 1.29 1.99 17.56
N LEU A 30 0.02 2.37 17.75
CA LEU A 30 -1.13 1.82 17.02
C LEU A 30 -1.62 2.89 16.05
N LEU A 31 -1.64 2.59 14.75
CA LEU A 31 -2.17 3.47 13.72
C LEU A 31 -3.50 2.89 13.25
N LEU A 32 -4.57 3.66 13.42
CA LEU A 32 -5.88 3.35 12.84
C LEU A 32 -5.97 4.13 11.54
N MET A 33 -5.88 3.42 10.42
CA MET A 33 -6.14 3.98 9.11
C MET A 33 -7.52 3.50 8.69
N GLU A 34 -8.40 4.41 8.31
CA GLU A 34 -9.54 4.01 7.48
C GLU A 34 -8.97 3.51 6.17
N ASP A 35 -9.50 2.40 5.65
CA ASP A 35 -9.18 1.91 4.31
C ASP A 35 -9.65 2.97 3.30
N SER A 36 -8.81 3.98 3.08
CA SER A 36 -8.97 4.87 1.96
C SER A 36 -8.94 3.99 0.71
N PRO A 37 -9.92 4.12 -0.20
CA PRO A 37 -9.99 3.26 -1.37
C PRO A 37 -8.66 3.43 -2.10
N THR A 38 -7.86 2.37 -2.10
CA THR A 38 -6.60 2.30 -2.80
C THR A 38 -6.83 2.86 -4.20
N LYS A 39 -6.27 4.05 -4.47
CA LYS A 39 -6.15 4.59 -5.84
C LYS A 39 -5.19 3.69 -6.61
N SER A 40 -5.63 2.49 -6.94
CA SER A 40 -4.81 1.46 -7.59
C SER A 40 -5.42 0.96 -8.89
N ALA A 41 -6.46 1.62 -9.39
CA ALA A 41 -7.15 1.18 -10.61
C ALA A 41 -7.07 2.15 -11.80
N VAL A 42 -6.56 3.38 -11.63
CA VAL A 42 -6.64 4.38 -12.72
C VAL A 42 -5.37 4.44 -13.57
N ASP A 43 -4.17 4.37 -12.98
CA ASP A 43 -2.92 4.50 -13.75
C ASP A 43 -2.49 3.20 -14.46
N GLY A 44 -2.77 2.05 -13.86
CA GLY A 44 -2.39 0.75 -14.43
C GLY A 44 -3.16 0.40 -15.71
N ASP A 45 -4.41 0.88 -15.81
CA ASP A 45 -5.30 0.56 -16.92
C ASP A 45 -4.96 1.37 -18.19
N ASP A 46 -4.56 2.64 -18.03
CA ASP A 46 -4.13 3.51 -19.13
C ASP A 46 -2.80 3.02 -19.73
N LEU A 47 -1.84 2.63 -18.89
CA LEU A 47 -0.55 2.11 -19.36
C LEU A 47 -0.70 0.79 -20.14
N LYS A 48 -1.54 -0.13 -19.66
CA LYS A 48 -1.82 -1.39 -20.37
C LYS A 48 -2.44 -1.14 -21.74
N ARG A 49 -3.41 -0.23 -21.83
CA ARG A 49 -4.04 0.14 -23.12
C ARG A 49 -3.04 0.74 -24.10
N ARG A 50 -2.11 1.58 -23.63
CA ARG A 50 -1.07 2.18 -24.48
C ARG A 50 -0.06 1.15 -24.99
N LEU A 51 0.32 0.18 -24.15
CA LEU A 51 1.28 -0.87 -24.53
C LEU A 51 0.65 -1.96 -25.42
N ALA A 52 -0.65 -2.20 -25.28
CA ALA A 52 -1.36 -3.18 -26.10
C ALA A 52 -1.26 -2.91 -27.61
N GLY A 53 -1.22 -1.65 -28.02
CA GLY A 53 -1.05 -1.27 -29.43
C GLY A 53 0.34 -1.55 -30.02
N LEU A 54 1.34 -1.84 -29.17
CA LEU A 54 2.72 -2.10 -29.59
C LEU A 54 3.06 -3.60 -29.66
N THR A 55 2.16 -4.47 -29.21
CA THR A 55 2.42 -5.91 -29.04
C THR A 55 1.37 -6.74 -29.76
N GLU A 56 1.81 -7.67 -30.60
CA GLU A 56 0.92 -8.63 -31.26
C GLU A 56 0.62 -9.81 -30.33
N GLY A 57 -0.64 -10.28 -30.33
CA GLY A 57 -1.03 -11.50 -29.61
C GLY A 57 -1.48 -11.31 -28.16
N LEU A 58 -1.78 -10.08 -27.72
CA LEU A 58 -2.49 -9.82 -26.47
C LEU A 58 -3.99 -10.12 -26.62
N SER A 59 -4.55 -10.80 -25.62
CA SER A 59 -5.99 -11.08 -25.54
C SER A 59 -6.71 -10.12 -24.59
N ASP A 60 -8.04 -10.02 -24.71
CA ASP A 60 -8.87 -9.23 -23.78
C ASP A 60 -8.73 -9.73 -22.33
N GLU A 61 -8.43 -11.01 -22.13
CA GLU A 61 -8.16 -11.57 -20.81
C GLU A 61 -6.86 -11.04 -20.22
N ASP A 62 -5.80 -10.90 -21.03
CA ASP A 62 -4.52 -10.31 -20.59
C ASP A 62 -4.72 -8.83 -20.18
N MET A 63 -5.62 -8.12 -20.86
CA MET A 63 -5.96 -6.73 -20.55
C MET A 63 -6.71 -6.56 -19.22
N ASN A 64 -7.50 -7.55 -18.82
CA ASN A 64 -8.33 -7.48 -17.61
C ASN A 64 -7.64 -8.05 -16.36
N ARG A 65 -6.48 -8.70 -16.49
CA ARG A 65 -5.74 -9.22 -15.32
C ARG A 65 -5.15 -8.09 -14.50
N ALA A 66 -5.36 -8.09 -13.18
CA ALA A 66 -4.79 -7.07 -12.28
C ALA A 66 -3.24 -7.09 -12.25
N ARG A 67 -2.64 -8.28 -12.30
CA ARG A 67 -1.18 -8.51 -12.37
C ARG A 67 -0.90 -9.61 -13.41
N ASP A 68 0.17 -9.46 -14.18
CA ASP A 68 0.60 -10.47 -15.16
C ASP A 68 1.87 -11.16 -14.64
N PHE A 69 1.81 -12.48 -14.53
CA PHE A 69 2.93 -13.34 -14.14
C PHE A 69 3.38 -14.24 -15.30
N GLY A 70 2.90 -14.00 -16.52
CA GLY A 70 3.11 -14.87 -17.67
C GLY A 70 2.04 -15.96 -17.77
N ARG A 71 1.90 -16.54 -18.98
CA ARG A 71 0.81 -17.49 -19.31
C ARG A 71 0.99 -18.91 -18.72
N ASN A 72 2.16 -19.22 -18.16
CA ASN A 72 2.52 -20.58 -17.72
C ASN A 72 3.26 -20.66 -16.39
N ASP A 73 3.51 -19.55 -15.69
CA ASP A 73 4.14 -19.64 -14.38
C ASP A 73 3.05 -19.87 -13.32
N PRO A 74 3.19 -20.91 -12.48
CA PRO A 74 2.30 -21.08 -11.35
C PRO A 74 2.43 -19.83 -10.48
N GLN A 75 1.31 -19.16 -10.24
CA GLN A 75 1.19 -18.23 -9.13
C GLN A 75 1.68 -19.01 -7.91
N TRP A 76 2.88 -18.70 -7.42
CA TRP A 76 3.41 -19.38 -6.25
C TRP A 76 2.35 -19.29 -5.17
N ASP A 77 1.88 -20.46 -4.72
CA ASP A 77 0.89 -20.57 -3.66
C ASP A 77 1.41 -19.80 -2.44
N THR A 78 0.59 -18.84 -2.00
CA THR A 78 0.66 -18.03 -0.77
C THR A 78 1.80 -17.03 -0.59
#